data_AF-A0A6C2C6V9-F1
#
_entry.id   AF-A0A6C2C6V9-F1
#
_cell.length_a   1.000
_cell.length_b   1.000
_cell.length_c   1.000
_cell.angle_alpha   90.00
_cell.angle_beta   90.00
_cell.angle_gamma   90.00
#
_symmetry.space_group_name_H-M   'P 1'
#
loop_
_entity.id
_entity.type
_entity.pdbx_description
1 polymer ?
#
loop_
_entity_poly.entity_id
_entity_poly.type
_entity_poly.pdbx_seq_one_letter_code
_entity_poly.pdbx_strand_id
1 'polypeptide(L)'
;MIELSKDVILNWVKELNLDTWGPTEVQWNDEFHRVHIIVGEGMKQSSREYIEGVVAKNIETKVIAADEAEEFLKHLYVTDYAQED
;
A
#
# COMPACT_ATOMS: atom_id res chain seq x y z
N MET A 1 -15.86 -1.12 10.39
CA MET A 1 -15.02 -1.24 9.19
C MET A 1 -14.86 0.14 8.62
N ILE A 2 -13.64 0.48 8.23
CA ILE A 2 -13.34 1.71 7.51
C ILE A 2 -13.58 1.48 6.01
N GLU A 3 -14.03 2.50 5.30
CA GLU A 3 -14.12 2.52 3.84
C GLU A 3 -12.80 3.03 3.27
N LEU A 4 -12.28 2.39 2.21
CA LEU A 4 -11.03 2.83 1.61
C LEU A 4 -11.28 4.08 0.76
N SER A 5 -10.51 5.12 1.09
CA SER A 5 -10.44 6.35 0.33
C SER A 5 -8.98 6.78 0.24
N LYS A 6 -8.68 7.71 -0.67
CA LYS A 6 -7.32 8.23 -0.86
C LYS A 6 -6.66 8.64 0.45
N ASP A 7 -7.35 9.43 1.28
CA ASP A 7 -6.80 9.94 2.54
C ASP A 7 -6.60 8.84 3.58
N VAL A 8 -7.54 7.88 3.66
CA VAL A 8 -7.43 6.71 4.55
C VAL A 8 -6.23 5.86 4.16
N ILE A 9 -6.07 5.54 2.87
CA ILE A 9 -4.95 4.75 2.36
C ILE A 9 -3.64 5.50 2.58
N LEU A 10 -3.59 6.81 2.29
CA LEU A 10 -2.39 7.60 2.47
C LEU A 10 -1.96 7.62 3.95
N ASN A 11 -2.90 7.80 4.87
CA ASN A 11 -2.61 7.76 6.30
C ASN A 11 -2.13 6.36 6.71
N TRP A 12 -2.81 5.33 6.23
CA TRP A 12 -2.48 3.95 6.58
C TRP A 12 -1.08 3.57 6.09
N VAL A 13 -0.73 3.89 4.83
CA VAL A 13 0.62 3.64 4.30
C VAL A 13 1.69 4.42 5.07
N LYS A 14 1.39 5.64 5.55
CA LYS A 14 2.30 6.38 6.44
C LYS A 14 2.49 5.67 7.78
N GLU A 15 1.43 5.09 8.34
CA GLU A 15 1.49 4.33 9.59
C GLU A 15 2.28 3.01 9.46
N LEU A 16 2.41 2.46 8.24
CA LEU A 16 3.30 1.31 7.97
C LEU A 16 4.78 1.64 8.20
N ASN A 17 5.15 2.93 8.24
CA ASN A 17 6.50 3.41 8.48
C ASN A 17 7.56 2.70 7.61
N LEU A 18 7.21 2.49 6.34
CA LEU A 18 8.09 1.88 5.34
C LEU A 18 9.27 2.81 5.03
N ASP A 19 10.44 2.23 4.78
CA ASP A 19 11.61 2.95 4.29
C ASP A 19 11.41 3.28 2.80
N THR A 20 10.75 4.40 2.53
CA THR A 20 10.40 4.83 1.17
C THR A 20 11.38 5.87 0.64
N TRP A 21 11.77 5.72 -0.62
CA TRP A 21 12.72 6.61 -1.32
C TRP A 21 12.04 7.77 -2.08
N GLY A 22 10.81 8.12 -1.69
CA GLY A 22 10.02 9.17 -2.32
C GLY A 22 8.61 9.27 -1.74
N PRO A 23 7.78 10.22 -2.22
CA PRO A 23 6.39 10.29 -1.78
C PRO A 23 5.61 9.06 -2.24
N THR A 24 4.77 8.51 -1.36
CA THR A 24 3.76 7.53 -1.75
C THR A 24 2.72 8.19 -2.64
N GLU A 25 2.47 7.61 -3.82
CA GLU A 25 1.40 8.04 -4.70
C GLU A 25 0.14 7.21 -4.43
N VAL A 26 -0.96 7.90 -4.07
CA VAL A 26 -2.26 7.27 -3.86
C VAL A 26 -3.28 7.96 -4.75
N GLN A 27 -3.87 7.18 -5.65
CA GLN A 27 -5.02 7.56 -6.45
C GLN A 27 -6.13 6.55 -6.16
N TRP A 28 -7.20 7.00 -5.52
CA TRP A 28 -8.30 6.14 -5.13
C TRP A 28 -9.62 6.90 -5.32
N ASN A 29 -10.34 6.57 -6.39
CA ASN A 29 -11.63 7.15 -6.78
C ASN A 29 -12.41 6.16 -7.66
N ASP A 30 -13.70 6.41 -7.89
CA ASP A 30 -14.59 5.50 -8.64
C ASP A 30 -14.10 5.07 -10.04
N GLU A 31 -13.25 5.86 -10.69
CA GLU A 31 -12.73 5.57 -12.03
C GLU A 31 -11.36 4.87 -12.00
N PHE A 32 -10.58 5.04 -10.93
CA PHE A 32 -9.19 4.63 -10.90
C PHE A 32 -8.65 4.39 -9.47
N HIS A 33 -8.14 3.17 -9.27
CA HIS A 33 -7.44 2.74 -8.06
C HIS A 33 -5.96 2.45 -8.38
N ARG A 34 -5.06 3.10 -7.65
CA ARG A 34 -3.61 2.87 -7.70
C ARG A 34 -2.95 3.34 -6.42
N VAL A 35 -2.12 2.47 -5.86
CA VAL A 35 -1.22 2.79 -4.76
C VAL A 35 0.18 2.44 -5.20
N HIS A 36 1.06 3.43 -5.28
CA HIS A 36 2.43 3.23 -5.71
C HIS A 36 3.40 3.69 -4.61
N ILE A 37 4.20 2.74 -4.15
CA ILE A 37 5.22 2.93 -3.12
C ILE A 37 6.59 2.66 -3.74
N ILE A 38 7.48 3.64 -3.63
CA ILE A 38 8.88 3.51 -4.04
C ILE A 38 9.70 3.23 -2.77
N VAL A 39 10.36 2.09 -2.73
CA VAL A 39 11.19 1.64 -1.60
C VAL A 39 12.66 1.61 -1.98
N GLY A 40 13.55 1.48 -1.00
CA GLY A 40 14.99 1.33 -1.26
C GLY A 40 15.30 0.14 -2.19
N GLU A 41 16.48 0.17 -2.81
CA GLU A 41 16.93 -0.92 -3.69
C GLU A 41 16.95 -2.28 -2.97
N GLY A 42 16.34 -3.29 -3.60
CA GLY A 42 16.25 -4.65 -3.06
C GLY A 42 15.19 -4.83 -1.97
N MET A 43 14.45 -3.79 -1.62
CA MET A 43 13.41 -3.83 -0.57
C MET A 43 12.02 -4.15 -1.11
N LYS A 44 11.80 -4.15 -2.43
CA LYS A 44 10.45 -4.35 -3.03
C LYS A 44 9.74 -5.58 -2.51
N GLN A 45 10.42 -6.74 -2.53
CA GLN A 45 9.78 -8.00 -2.15
C GLN A 45 9.43 -8.00 -0.66
N SER A 46 10.39 -7.69 0.21
CA SER A 46 10.17 -7.63 1.66
C SER A 46 9.13 -6.58 2.06
N SER A 47 9.10 -5.44 1.38
CA SER A 47 8.10 -4.39 1.63
C SER A 47 6.71 -4.84 1.20
N ARG A 48 6.59 -5.53 0.05
CA ARG A 48 5.31 -6.08 -0.41
C ARG A 48 4.78 -7.14 0.56
N GLU A 49 5.61 -8.09 0.97
CA GLU A 49 5.24 -9.14 1.93
C GLU A 49 4.83 -8.53 3.29
N TYR A 50 5.52 -7.49 3.74
CA TYR A 50 5.15 -6.76 4.95
C TYR A 50 3.76 -6.13 4.83
N ILE A 51 3.49 -5.42 3.74
CA ILE A 51 2.19 -4.80 3.48
C ILE A 51 1.08 -5.86 3.45
N GLU A 52 1.30 -6.98 2.74
CA GLU A 52 0.36 -8.11 2.68
C GLU A 52 0.06 -8.67 4.08
N GLY A 53 1.08 -8.80 4.94
CA GLY A 53 0.89 -9.22 6.33
C GLY A 53 0.05 -8.24 7.16
N VAL A 54 0.24 -6.94 6.98
CA VAL A 54 -0.57 -5.92 7.68
C VAL A 54 -2.01 -5.90 7.15
N VAL A 55 -2.20 -6.05 5.83
CA VAL A 55 -3.53 -6.17 5.21
C VAL A 55 -4.27 -7.39 5.76
N ALA A 56 -3.62 -8.56 5.80
CA ALA A 56 -4.20 -9.78 6.35
C ALA A 56 -4.64 -9.60 7.80
N LYS A 57 -3.80 -8.98 8.65
CA LYS A 57 -4.14 -8.67 10.04
C LYS A 57 -5.34 -7.71 10.14
N ASN A 58 -5.45 -6.74 9.24
CA ASN A 58 -6.58 -5.80 9.20
C ASN A 58 -7.89 -6.48 8.80
N ILE A 59 -7.84 -7.51 7.93
CA ILE A 59 -8.99 -8.36 7.62
C ILE A 59 -9.38 -9.18 8.86
N GLU A 60 -8.43 -9.85 9.51
CA GLU A 60 -8.69 -10.67 10.71
C GLU A 60 -9.30 -9.86 11.86
N THR A 61 -8.82 -8.64 12.05
CA THR A 61 -9.31 -7.70 13.09
C THR A 61 -10.55 -6.91 12.65
N LYS A 62 -11.08 -7.15 11.45
CA LYS A 62 -12.27 -6.50 10.88
C LYS A 62 -12.15 -4.96 10.80
N VAL A 63 -10.92 -4.47 10.63
CA VAL A 63 -10.66 -3.04 10.37
C VAL A 63 -11.14 -2.68 8.97
N ILE A 64 -10.78 -3.49 7.98
CA ILE A 64 -11.12 -3.34 6.55
C ILE A 64 -11.92 -4.56 6.09
N ALA A 65 -12.83 -4.39 5.14
CA ALA A 65 -13.52 -5.52 4.50
C ALA A 65 -12.56 -6.35 3.65
N ALA A 66 -12.83 -7.65 3.49
CA ALA A 66 -11.98 -8.54 2.70
C ALA A 66 -11.92 -8.13 1.21
N ASP A 67 -13.05 -7.69 0.65
CA ASP A 67 -13.16 -7.24 -0.75
C ASP A 67 -12.31 -5.99 -1.01
N GLU A 68 -12.47 -4.97 -0.17
CA GLU A 68 -11.67 -3.74 -0.17
C GLU A 68 -10.16 -4.01 -0.02
N ALA A 69 -9.80 -4.95 0.85
CA ALA A 69 -8.41 -5.33 1.09
C ALA A 69 -7.80 -6.06 -0.13
N GLU A 70 -8.59 -6.92 -0.79
CA GLU A 70 -8.18 -7.60 -2.01
C GLU A 70 -8.00 -6.60 -3.16
N GLU A 71 -8.91 -5.63 -3.27
CA GLU A 71 -8.80 -4.54 -4.25
C GLU A 71 -7.56 -3.68 -4.01
N PHE A 72 -7.29 -3.29 -2.76
CA PHE A 72 -6.08 -2.56 -2.40
C PHE A 72 -4.81 -3.31 -2.86
N LEU A 73 -4.71 -4.61 -2.57
CA LEU A 73 -3.55 -5.43 -2.93
C LEU A 73 -3.39 -5.59 -4.44
N LYS A 74 -4.51 -5.69 -5.17
CA LYS A 74 -4.52 -5.78 -6.64
C LYS A 74 -4.00 -4.51 -7.30
N HIS A 75 -4.28 -3.35 -6.69
CA HIS A 75 -3.88 -2.03 -7.18
C HIS A 75 -2.61 -1.48 -6.51
N LEU A 76 -1.93 -2.30 -5.69
CA LEU A 76 -0.67 -1.99 -5.03
C LEU A 76 0.54 -2.33 -5.91
N TYR A 77 1.29 -1.28 -6.23
CA TYR A 77 2.55 -1.35 -6.95
C TYR A 77 3.68 -0.94 -5.99
N VAL A 78 4.59 -1.87 -5.74
CA VAL A 78 5.83 -1.61 -5.00
C VAL A 78 6.98 -1.73 -5.98
N THR A 79 7.81 -0.70 -6.06
CA THR A 79 8.97 -0.65 -6.96
C THR A 79 10.22 -0.31 -6.17
N ASP A 80 11.31 -1.00 -6.47
CA ASP A 80 12.63 -0.58 -6.01
C ASP A 80 12.98 0.76 -6.65
N TYR A 81 13.59 1.64 -5.87
CA TYR A 81 14.28 2.79 -6.41
C TYR A 81 15.46 2.28 -7.24
N ALA A 82 15.35 2.41 -8.56
CA ALA A 82 16.49 2.26 -9.47
C ALA A 82 17.08 3.64 -9.67
N GLN A 83 18.24 3.89 -9.06
CA GLN A 83 18.99 5.10 -9.35
C GLN A 83 19.49 4.97 -10.80
N GLU A 84 19.04 5.84 -11.71
CA GLU A 84 19.64 5.93 -13.05
C GLU A 84 21.09 6.43 -12.86
N ASP A 85 22.05 5.63 -13.33
CA ASP A 85 23.51 5.87 -13.29
C ASP A 85 23.92 7.13 -14.06
#